data_AF-A0A9W6ZJX7-F1
#
_entry.id   AF-A0A9W6ZJX7-F1
#
_cell.length_a   1.000
_cell.length_b   1.000
_cell.length_c   1.000
_cell.angle_alpha   90.00
_cell.angle_beta   90.00
_cell.angle_gamma   90.00
#
_symmetry.space_group_name_H-M   'P 1'
#
loop_
_entity.id
_entity.type
_entity.pdbx_description
1 polymer ?
#
loop_
_entity_poly.entity_id
_entity_poly.type
_entity_poly.pdbx_seq_one_letter_code
_entity_poly.pdbx_strand_id
1 'polypeptide(L)'
;FEKQDVWVPFKVQPKYLQRVGGDDGKGGGISEDKIMEEYPEGKIDLEEGLVSFDRYCHVYVKGELEELVRECGGLEVEGAGWEKGNWFVTVRK
;
A
#
# COMPACT_ATOMS: atom_id res chain seq x y z
N PHE A 1 -12.43 -5.59 -8.09
CA PHE A 1 -11.56 -5.08 -9.18
C PHE A 1 -11.80 -5.93 -10.41
N GLU A 2 -11.76 -5.35 -11.60
CA GLU A 2 -11.99 -6.09 -12.87
C GLU A 2 -10.71 -6.75 -13.40
N LYS A 3 -9.54 -6.39 -12.85
CA LYS A 3 -8.21 -6.91 -13.21
C LYS A 3 -7.47 -7.31 -11.93
N GLN A 4 -6.58 -8.30 -12.02
CA GLN A 4 -5.72 -8.73 -10.91
C GLN A 4 -4.61 -7.69 -10.66
N ASP A 5 -3.94 -7.22 -11.71
CA ASP A 5 -2.85 -6.26 -11.60
C ASP A 5 -3.33 -4.82 -11.82
N VAL A 6 -3.24 -4.00 -10.78
CA VAL A 6 -3.76 -2.62 -10.81
C VAL A 6 -2.83 -1.63 -10.13
N TRP A 7 -2.74 -0.43 -10.71
CA TRP A 7 -2.21 0.74 -10.04
C TRP A 7 -3.37 1.44 -9.32
N VAL A 8 -3.23 1.66 -8.02
CA VAL A 8 -4.25 2.32 -7.20
C VAL A 8 -3.66 3.55 -6.51
N PRO A 9 -4.43 4.63 -6.38
CA PRO A 9 -3.98 5.81 -5.66
C PRO A 9 -3.83 5.48 -4.17
N PHE A 10 -2.70 5.88 -3.60
CA PHE A 10 -2.39 5.81 -2.19
C PHE A 10 -2.17 7.23 -1.66
N LYS A 11 -3.16 7.71 -0.91
CA LYS A 11 -3.16 9.05 -0.34
C LYS A 11 -2.38 9.06 0.98
N VAL A 12 -1.43 9.99 1.09
CA VAL A 12 -0.55 10.18 2.25
C VAL A 12 -0.71 11.60 2.77
N GLN A 13 -0.78 11.74 4.09
CA GLN A 13 -0.75 13.07 4.71
C GLN A 13 0.67 13.63 4.63
N PRO A 14 0.88 14.88 4.19
CA PRO A 14 2.20 15.49 4.03
C PRO A 14 3.13 15.36 5.24
N LYS A 15 2.57 15.37 6.46
CA LYS A 15 3.34 15.20 7.71
C LYS A 15 4.10 13.87 7.80
N TYR A 16 3.65 12.83 7.10
CA TYR A 16 4.31 11.52 7.06
C TYR A 16 5.39 11.40 5.98
N LEU A 17 5.56 12.43 5.15
CA LEU A 17 6.62 12.51 4.15
C LEU A 17 7.91 13.13 4.71
N GLN A 18 7.90 13.58 5.98
CA GLN A 18 9.11 14.06 6.64
C GLN A 18 10.05 12.88 6.94
N ARG A 19 11.29 12.94 6.45
CA ARG A 19 12.34 12.00 6.86
C ARG A 19 12.51 12.04 8.38
N VAL A 20 12.51 10.86 8.99
CA VAL A 20 12.91 10.65 10.39
C VAL A 20 14.33 11.22 10.56
N GLY A 21 14.44 12.38 11.20
CA GLY A 21 15.70 13.13 11.35
C GLY A 21 15.59 14.65 11.15
N GLY A 22 14.43 15.16 10.71
CA GLY A 22 14.12 16.59 10.73
C GLY A 22 13.56 17.02 12.09
N ASP A 23 14.20 18.02 12.68
CA ASP A 23 13.93 18.69 13.96
C ASP A 23 12.45 18.71 14.42
N ASP A 24 12.22 18.41 15.71
CA ASP A 24 10.94 18.31 16.43
C ASP A 24 10.23 19.68 16.61
N GLY A 25 10.06 20.42 15.52
CA GLY A 25 9.42 21.72 15.47
C GLY A 25 7.95 21.63 15.08
N LYS A 26 7.05 21.64 16.07
CA LYS A 26 5.61 21.99 15.98
C LYS A 26 5.06 22.24 14.55
N GLY A 27 4.40 21.24 13.98
CA GLY A 27 3.27 21.44 13.07
C GLY A 27 3.51 22.24 11.78
N GLY A 28 4.74 22.33 11.28
CA GLY A 28 5.01 22.86 9.95
C GLY A 28 4.81 21.76 8.91
N GLY A 29 3.75 21.85 8.09
CA GLY A 29 3.62 21.00 6.91
C GLY A 29 4.83 21.18 5.98
N ILE A 30 5.23 20.12 5.27
CA ILE A 30 6.19 20.27 4.15
C ILE A 30 5.50 21.15 3.09
N SER A 31 6.21 22.14 2.55
CA SER A 31 5.71 22.95 1.44
C SER A 31 5.56 22.11 0.16
N GLU A 32 4.60 22.48 -0.68
CA GLU A 32 4.34 21.78 -1.95
C GLU A 32 5.61 21.67 -2.81
N ASP A 33 6.40 22.74 -2.92
CA ASP A 33 7.66 22.76 -3.67
C ASP A 33 8.65 21.70 -3.18
N LYS A 34 8.76 21.52 -1.85
CA LYS A 34 9.66 20.54 -1.25
C LYS A 34 9.14 19.11 -1.42
N ILE A 35 7.82 18.93 -1.41
CA ILE A 35 7.19 17.63 -1.75
C ILE A 35 7.52 17.27 -3.20
N MET A 36 7.36 18.19 -4.14
CA MET A 36 7.65 17.93 -5.57
C MET A 36 9.14 17.70 -5.85
N GLU A 37 10.03 18.36 -5.11
CA GLU A 37 11.49 18.13 -5.21
C GLU A 37 11.89 16.74 -4.70
N GLU A 38 11.41 16.35 -3.51
CA GLU A 38 11.78 15.06 -2.89
C GLU A 38 11.02 13.86 -3.49
N TYR A 39 9.79 14.09 -3.99
CA TYR A 39 8.87 13.07 -4.49
C TYR A 39 8.27 13.49 -5.84
N PRO A 40 9.07 13.47 -6.93
CA PRO A 40 8.63 13.96 -8.24
C PRO A 40 7.48 13.14 -8.87
N GLU A 41 7.30 11.89 -8.45
CA GLU A 41 6.17 11.04 -8.84
C GLU A 41 4.88 11.30 -8.05
N GLY A 42 4.96 12.04 -6.95
CA GLY A 42 3.82 12.38 -6.10
C GLY A 42 2.92 13.43 -6.74
N LYS A 43 1.61 13.19 -6.74
CA LYS A 43 0.60 14.15 -7.21
C LYS A 43 -0.06 14.80 -6.00
N ILE A 44 0.03 16.12 -5.88
CA ILE A 44 -0.61 16.85 -4.78
C ILE A 44 -2.08 17.09 -5.12
N ASP A 45 -2.97 16.67 -4.23
CA ASP A 45 -4.39 16.97 -4.24
C ASP A 45 -4.63 18.21 -3.38
N LEU A 46 -4.83 19.35 -4.03
CA LEU A 46 -5.00 20.66 -3.36
C LEU A 46 -6.32 20.77 -2.60
N GLU A 47 -7.35 20.01 -2.98
CA GLU A 47 -8.65 20.04 -2.30
C GLU A 47 -8.59 19.29 -0.97
N GLU A 48 -7.92 18.14 -0.96
CA GLU A 48 -7.78 17.32 0.25
C GLU A 48 -6.52 17.64 1.06
N GLY A 49 -5.57 18.39 0.50
CA GLY A 49 -4.27 18.66 1.11
C GLY A 49 -3.43 17.38 1.30
N LEU A 50 -3.62 16.40 0.43
CA LEU A 50 -2.96 15.09 0.48
C LEU A 50 -2.02 14.90 -0.72
N VAL A 51 -1.02 14.04 -0.55
CA VAL A 51 -0.15 13.60 -1.65
C VAL A 51 -0.57 12.20 -2.07
N SER A 52 -0.85 12.00 -3.35
CA SER A 52 -1.24 10.72 -3.91
C SER A 52 -0.09 10.10 -4.71
N PHE A 53 0.20 8.84 -4.42
CA PHE A 53 1.14 8.00 -5.17
C PHE A 53 0.38 6.87 -5.84
N ASP A 54 0.81 6.45 -7.03
CA ASP A 54 0.28 5.24 -7.66
C ASP A 54 1.01 4.03 -7.07
N ARG A 55 0.32 3.19 -6.29
CA ARG A 55 0.87 1.92 -5.76
C ARG A 55 0.39 0.74 -6.59
N TYR A 56 1.30 -0.18 -6.87
CA TYR A 56 0.95 -1.45 -7.49
C TYR A 56 0.26 -2.36 -6.46
N CYS A 57 -0.84 -3.00 -6.88
CA CYS A 57 -1.56 -3.98 -6.09
C CYS A 57 -1.92 -5.17 -6.98
N HIS A 58 -1.72 -6.37 -6.45
CA HIS A 58 -2.20 -7.62 -7.04
C HIS A 58 -3.45 -8.08 -6.26
N VAL A 59 -4.57 -8.18 -6.96
CA VAL A 59 -5.87 -8.57 -6.42
C VAL A 59 -6.04 -10.06 -6.61
N TYR A 60 -5.80 -10.81 -5.54
CA TYR A 60 -5.90 -12.27 -5.57
C TYR A 60 -7.29 -12.76 -5.98
N VAL A 61 -7.32 -13.90 -6.67
CA VAL A 61 -8.55 -14.64 -6.95
C VAL A 61 -8.67 -15.88 -6.07
N LYS A 62 -9.87 -16.49 -6.08
CA LYS A 62 -10.13 -17.70 -5.28
C LYS A 62 -9.16 -18.82 -5.67
N GLY A 63 -8.47 -19.40 -4.69
CA GLY A 63 -7.54 -20.52 -4.89
C GLY A 63 -6.08 -20.10 -5.10
N GLU A 64 -5.83 -18.86 -5.52
CA GLU A 64 -4.49 -18.37 -5.89
C GLU A 64 -3.54 -18.32 -4.69
N LEU A 65 -4.04 -17.87 -3.53
CA LEU A 65 -3.23 -17.84 -2.30
C LEU A 65 -2.84 -19.25 -1.85
N GLU A 66 -3.74 -20.23 -1.97
CA GLU A 66 -3.45 -21.62 -1.63
C GLU A 66 -2.38 -22.22 -2.56
N GLU A 67 -2.39 -21.87 -3.85
CA GLU A 67 -1.37 -22.30 -4.82
C GLU A 67 0.00 -21.69 -4.49
N LEU A 68 0.07 -20.40 -4.21
CA LEU A 68 1.32 -19.73 -3.80
C LEU A 68 1.94 -20.34 -2.54
N VAL A 69 1.11 -20.70 -1.55
CA VAL A 69 1.63 -21.37 -0.33
C VAL A 69 2.21 -22.75 -0.66
N ARG A 70 1.59 -23.52 -1.56
CA ARG A 70 2.11 -24.83 -1.97
C ARG A 70 3.47 -24.73 -2.66
N GLU A 71 3.73 -23.64 -3.38
CA GLU A 71 5.01 -23.40 -4.05
C GLU A 71 6.14 -23.01 -3.07
N CYS A 72 5.80 -22.37 -1.96
CA CYS A 72 6.79 -21.90 -0.98
C CYS A 72 7.51 -23.03 -0.23
N GLY A 73 6.91 -24.23 -0.15
CA GLY A 73 7.45 -25.39 0.54
C GLY A 73 7.49 -25.25 2.07
N GLY A 74 7.39 -26.37 2.79
CA GLY A 74 7.45 -26.37 4.26
C GLY A 74 6.28 -25.66 4.95
N LEU A 75 5.16 -25.48 4.25
CA LEU A 75 3.90 -24.96 4.75
C LEU A 75 2.75 -25.83 4.27
N GLU A 76 1.81 -26.13 5.16
CA GLU A 76 0.55 -26.80 4.83
C GLU A 76 -0.61 -25.82 4.96
N VAL A 77 -1.50 -25.79 3.96
CA VAL A 77 -2.72 -24.99 4.01
C VAL A 77 -3.74 -25.70 4.90
N GLU A 78 -4.11 -25.07 6.01
CA GLU A 78 -5.16 -25.58 6.93
C GLU A 78 -6.56 -25.11 6.51
N GLY A 79 -6.64 -23.95 5.86
CA GLY A 79 -7.90 -23.34 5.47
C GLY A 79 -7.72 -22.11 4.58
N ALA A 80 -8.80 -21.74 3.91
CA ALA A 80 -8.86 -20.54 3.08
C ALA A 80 -10.25 -19.93 3.18
N GLY A 81 -10.34 -18.61 3.00
CA GLY A 81 -11.61 -17.92 3.11
C GLY A 81 -11.60 -16.52 2.50
N TRP A 82 -12.76 -15.87 2.63
CA TRP A 82 -12.98 -14.51 2.17
C TRP A 82 -13.55 -13.69 3.32
N GLU A 83 -12.90 -12.58 3.65
CA GLU A 83 -13.37 -11.65 4.67
C GLU A 83 -13.21 -10.20 4.20
N LYS A 84 -14.28 -9.41 4.28
CA LYS A 84 -14.29 -7.96 4.05
C LYS A 84 -13.55 -7.52 2.77
N GLY A 85 -13.71 -8.26 1.68
CA GLY A 85 -13.10 -7.92 0.40
C GLY A 85 -11.70 -8.52 0.16
N ASN A 86 -11.22 -9.39 1.05
CA ASN A 86 -9.90 -9.98 0.96
C ASN A 86 -9.96 -11.51 1.01
N TRP A 87 -9.18 -12.15 0.15
CA TRP A 87 -8.84 -13.57 0.32
C TRP A 87 -7.81 -13.71 1.45
N PHE A 88 -7.93 -14.78 2.21
CA PHE A 88 -6.95 -15.16 3.22
C PHE A 88 -6.74 -16.67 3.24
N VAL A 89 -5.59 -17.09 3.74
CA VAL A 89 -5.24 -18.50 3.98
C VAL A 89 -4.66 -18.65 5.39
N THR A 90 -4.99 -19.74 6.06
CA THR A 90 -4.38 -20.15 7.33
C THR A 90 -3.42 -21.29 7.06
N VAL A 91 -2.20 -21.20 7.58
CA VAL A 91 -1.12 -22.13 7.27
C VAL A 91 -0.46 -22.67 8.54
N ARG A 92 0.03 -23.90 8.46
CA ARG A 92 0.83 -24.57 9.48
C ARG A 92 2.24 -24.85 8.96
N LYS A 93 3.24 -24.75 9.84
CA LYS A 93 4.62 -25.12 9.57
C LYS A 93 4.89 -26.59 9.91
#